data_AF-A0AAV5KV08-F1
#
_entry.id   AF-A0AAV5KV08-F1
#
_cell.length_a   1.000
_cell.length_b   1.000
_cell.length_c   1.000
_cell.angle_alpha   90.00
_cell.angle_beta   90.00
_cell.angle_gamma   90.00
#
_symmetry.space_group_name_H-M   'P 1'
#
loop_
_entity.id
_entity.type
_entity.pdbx_description
1 polymer ?
#
loop_
_entity_poly.entity_id
_entity_poly.type
_entity_poly.pdbx_seq_one_letter_code
_entity_poly.pdbx_strand_id
1 'polypeptide(L)'
;MHRKDWLSLVAVHSDCWLLSVAFYFGARLNRNDRKRLFSMINDLPTVFEVVTGRKPVKDKPPVESGSKARNSAKRSIDGQPKGDSKLIEESYNDDEDEHGDTLCGSCGGSYNSDEFWIGCDICERWYHGKCVKITPAKAEMIKQYKCPSCSTKKGRQ
;
A
#
# COMPACT_ATOMS: atom_id res chain seq x y z
N MET A 1 -26.92 -11.19 12.43
CA MET A 1 -25.56 -11.53 12.00
C MET A 1 -25.45 -13.05 11.91
N HIS A 2 -24.95 -13.60 10.80
CA HIS A 2 -24.81 -15.06 10.65
C HIS A 2 -23.64 -15.57 11.51
N ARG A 3 -23.72 -16.81 12.03
CA ARG A 3 -22.71 -17.36 12.97
C ARG A 3 -21.29 -17.32 12.40
N LYS A 4 -21.13 -17.57 11.09
CA LYS A 4 -19.83 -17.51 10.41
C LYS A 4 -19.25 -16.11 10.38
N ASP A 5 -20.10 -15.10 10.14
CA ASP A 5 -19.67 -13.70 10.10
C ASP A 5 -19.27 -13.22 11.50
N TRP A 6 -20.03 -13.64 12.52
CA TRP A 6 -19.71 -13.34 13.92
C TRP A 6 -18.38 -13.96 14.34
N LEU A 7 -18.15 -15.23 14.03
CA LEU A 7 -16.88 -15.90 14.30
C LEU A 7 -15.72 -15.24 13.56
N SER A 8 -15.94 -14.81 12.32
CA SER A 8 -14.94 -14.10 11.52
C SER A 8 -14.58 -12.75 12.15
N LEU A 9 -15.56 -11.99 12.63
CA LEU A 9 -15.34 -10.72 13.32
C LEU A 9 -14.55 -10.92 14.62
N VAL A 10 -14.95 -11.90 15.45
CA VAL A 10 -14.22 -12.24 16.68
C VAL A 10 -12.78 -12.65 16.37
N ALA A 11 -12.57 -13.42 15.29
CA ALA A 11 -11.25 -13.85 14.87
C ALA A 11 -10.34 -12.66 14.51
N VAL A 12 -10.81 -11.70 13.69
CA VAL A 12 -10.03 -10.49 13.35
C VAL A 12 -9.66 -9.67 14.59
N HIS A 13 -10.60 -9.47 15.51
CA HIS A 13 -10.30 -8.76 16.76
C HIS A 13 -9.31 -9.51 17.65
N SER A 14 -9.38 -10.85 17.64
CA SER A 14 -8.43 -11.69 18.37
C SER A 14 -7.03 -11.59 17.76
N ASP A 15 -6.90 -11.56 16.43
CA ASP A 15 -5.62 -11.37 15.73
C ASP A 15 -4.97 -10.02 16.11
N CYS A 16 -5.74 -8.92 16.09
CA CYS A 16 -5.25 -7.60 16.52
C CYS A 16 -4.82 -7.58 17.99
N TRP A 17 -5.60 -8.23 18.86
CA TRP A 17 -5.29 -8.31 20.29
C TRP A 17 -4.01 -9.11 20.55
N LEU A 18 -3.82 -10.27 19.89
CA LEU A 18 -2.61 -11.07 20.00
C LEU A 18 -1.36 -10.29 19.57
N LEU A 19 -1.45 -9.55 18.45
CA LEU A 19 -0.36 -8.69 18.00
C LEU A 19 -0.03 -7.60 19.03
N SER A 20 -1.07 -6.96 19.59
CA SER A 20 -0.92 -5.93 20.62
C SER A 20 -0.26 -6.49 21.89
N VAL A 21 -0.67 -7.67 22.34
CA VAL A 21 -0.10 -8.36 23.50
C VAL A 21 1.36 -8.74 23.26
N ALA A 22 1.67 -9.28 22.07
CA ALA A 22 3.05 -9.64 21.71
C ALA A 22 3.98 -8.43 21.74
N PHE A 23 3.55 -7.29 21.18
CA PHE A 23 4.35 -6.06 21.18
C PHE A 23 4.34 -5.30 22.50
N TYR A 24 3.31 -5.46 23.33
CA TYR A 24 3.31 -5.00 24.72
C TYR A 24 4.43 -5.68 25.52
N PHE A 25 4.54 -7.01 25.46
CA PHE A 25 5.66 -7.71 26.07
C PHE A 25 7.00 -7.45 25.35
N GLY A 26 6.94 -7.20 24.05
CA GLY A 26 8.07 -6.80 23.21
C GLY A 26 8.48 -5.32 23.33
N ALA A 27 7.92 -4.54 24.25
CA ALA A 27 8.11 -3.08 24.29
C ALA A 27 9.59 -2.63 24.40
N ARG A 28 10.44 -3.46 25.00
CA ARG A 28 11.88 -3.19 25.17
C ARG A 28 12.76 -3.79 24.08
N LEU A 29 12.18 -4.47 23.08
CA LEU A 29 12.93 -5.05 21.98
C LEU A 29 13.47 -3.96 21.05
N ASN A 30 14.70 -4.16 20.58
CA ASN A 30 15.28 -3.28 19.56
C ASN A 30 14.55 -3.48 18.21
N ARG A 31 14.90 -2.67 17.20
CA ARG A 31 14.27 -2.70 15.88
C ARG A 31 14.37 -4.08 15.20
N ASN A 32 15.52 -4.73 15.31
CA ASN A 32 15.77 -6.02 14.65
C ASN A 32 14.98 -7.14 15.31
N ASP A 33 14.92 -7.14 16.64
CA ASP A 33 14.16 -8.14 17.40
C ASP A 33 12.66 -7.98 17.19
N ARG A 34 12.16 -6.74 17.07
CA ARG A 34 10.76 -6.46 16.68
C ARG A 34 10.44 -7.00 15.28
N LYS A 35 11.33 -6.81 14.31
CA LYS A 35 11.18 -7.40 12.96
C LYS A 35 11.18 -8.92 12.99
N ARG A 36 12.07 -9.53 13.78
CA ARG A 36 12.14 -10.98 13.95
C ARG A 36 10.86 -11.54 14.60
N LEU A 37 10.37 -10.89 15.66
CA LEU A 37 9.10 -11.23 16.32
C LEU A 37 7.95 -11.17 15.33
N PHE A 38 7.85 -10.08 14.55
CA PHE A 38 6.82 -9.93 13.53
C PHE A 38 6.89 -11.02 12.46
N SER A 39 8.10 -11.34 11.97
CA SER A 39 8.28 -12.43 10.99
C SER A 39 7.79 -13.76 11.54
N MET A 40 8.16 -14.09 12.79
CA MET A 40 7.73 -15.34 13.43
C MET A 40 6.22 -15.42 13.63
N ILE A 41 5.55 -14.29 13.93
CA ILE A 41 4.09 -14.23 14.03
C ILE A 41 3.45 -14.48 12.66
N ASN A 42 3.96 -13.87 11.59
CA ASN A 42 3.41 -14.00 10.24
C ASN A 42 3.73 -15.31 9.53
N ASP A 43 4.65 -16.12 10.06
CA ASP A 43 4.88 -17.48 9.57
C ASP A 43 3.71 -18.44 9.92
N LEU A 44 2.79 -17.99 10.78
CA LEU A 44 1.58 -18.72 11.18
C LEU A 44 0.33 -18.14 10.48
N PRO A 45 -0.68 -18.97 10.18
CA PRO A 45 -1.97 -18.45 9.73
C PRO A 45 -2.65 -17.66 10.85
N THR A 46 -3.31 -16.58 10.49
CA THR A 46 -4.16 -15.81 11.40
C THR A 46 -5.35 -16.64 11.88
N VAL A 47 -5.90 -16.30 13.04
CA VAL A 47 -7.14 -16.92 13.54
C VAL A 47 -8.26 -16.72 12.52
N PHE A 48 -8.34 -15.56 11.89
CA PHE A 48 -9.28 -15.29 10.81
C PHE A 48 -9.12 -16.24 9.62
N GLU A 49 -7.90 -16.48 9.14
CA GLU A 49 -7.63 -17.42 8.04
C GLU A 49 -8.06 -18.84 8.40
N VAL A 50 -7.76 -19.28 9.62
CA VAL A 50 -8.19 -20.60 10.12
C VAL A 50 -9.71 -20.70 10.19
N VAL A 51 -10.40 -19.68 10.70
CA VAL A 51 -11.87 -19.65 10.84
C VAL A 51 -12.57 -19.56 9.49
N THR A 52 -12.01 -18.83 8.53
CA THR A 52 -12.60 -18.64 7.20
C THR A 52 -12.16 -19.67 6.17
N GLY A 53 -11.15 -20.50 6.48
CA GLY A 53 -10.56 -21.46 5.55
C GLY A 53 -9.78 -20.81 4.41
N ARG A 54 -9.39 -19.53 4.56
CA ARG A 54 -8.56 -18.82 3.59
C ARG A 54 -7.11 -19.27 3.78
N LYS A 55 -6.42 -19.61 2.69
CA LYS A 55 -5.00 -19.96 2.73
C LYS A 55 -4.14 -18.70 2.69
N PRO A 56 -3.01 -18.66 3.41
CA PRO A 56 -2.08 -17.55 3.34
C PRO A 56 -1.52 -17.41 1.92
N VAL A 57 -1.50 -16.18 1.40
CA VAL A 57 -0.82 -15.84 0.15
C VAL A 57 0.68 -15.79 0.44
N LYS A 58 1.33 -16.95 0.35
CA LYS A 58 2.79 -17.04 0.46
C LYS A 58 3.39 -16.58 -0.87
N ASP A 59 3.95 -15.38 -0.91
CA ASP A 59 4.69 -14.88 -2.07
C ASP A 59 5.79 -15.87 -2.48
N LYS A 60 5.76 -16.32 -3.74
CA LYS A 60 6.79 -17.18 -4.34
C LYS A 60 7.89 -16.33 -4.98
N PRO A 61 9.16 -16.75 -4.94
CA PRO A 61 10.23 -16.11 -5.71
C PRO A 61 10.13 -16.46 -7.21
N PRO A 62 10.69 -15.64 -8.14
CA PRO A 62 10.53 -15.84 -9.57
C PRO A 62 11.40 -16.99 -10.11
N VAL A 63 10.86 -17.72 -11.09
CA VAL A 63 11.42 -18.93 -11.71
C VAL A 63 11.94 -18.59 -13.12
N GLU A 64 13.18 -18.98 -13.45
CA GLU A 64 13.75 -18.91 -14.82
C GLU A 64 13.43 -20.17 -15.64
N SER A 65 13.19 -20.03 -16.95
CA SER A 65 13.39 -21.10 -17.95
C SER A 65 13.47 -20.57 -19.40
N GLY A 66 14.55 -20.94 -20.13
CA GLY A 66 14.84 -20.61 -21.55
C GLY A 66 14.11 -21.48 -22.60
N SER A 67 14.39 -21.51 -23.92
CA SER A 67 15.52 -21.07 -24.78
C SER A 67 15.16 -21.18 -26.30
N LYS A 68 16.05 -20.62 -27.17
CA LYS A 68 16.43 -20.97 -28.59
C LYS A 68 15.97 -20.03 -29.74
N ALA A 69 16.75 -19.68 -30.79
CA ALA A 69 18.19 -19.84 -31.13
C ALA A 69 18.57 -19.13 -32.48
N ARG A 70 19.90 -18.98 -32.74
CA ARG A 70 20.68 -18.84 -34.01
C ARG A 70 21.17 -17.44 -34.42
N ASN A 71 22.39 -17.18 -34.91
CA ASN A 71 23.73 -17.82 -34.92
C ASN A 71 24.75 -16.84 -35.58
N SER A 72 25.95 -16.62 -35.01
CA SER A 72 27.26 -16.52 -35.75
C SER A 72 28.45 -16.08 -34.87
N ALA A 73 29.61 -16.67 -35.18
CA ALA A 73 30.90 -16.76 -34.46
C ALA A 73 31.66 -15.40 -34.32
N LYS A 74 32.69 -15.19 -33.46
CA LYS A 74 33.89 -16.00 -33.17
C LYS A 74 34.81 -15.33 -32.10
N ARG A 75 35.34 -16.11 -31.12
CA ARG A 75 36.58 -15.96 -30.27
C ARG A 75 36.65 -14.74 -29.30
N SER A 76 37.17 -14.75 -28.05
CA SER A 76 37.92 -15.66 -27.16
C SER A 76 37.87 -15.11 -25.70
N ILE A 77 37.82 -16.00 -24.66
CA ILE A 77 38.47 -16.01 -23.30
C ILE A 77 38.73 -14.65 -22.59
N ASP A 78 38.41 -14.32 -21.32
CA ASP A 78 37.87 -15.01 -20.11
C ASP A 78 37.36 -13.91 -19.11
N GLY A 79 36.32 -14.20 -18.32
CA GLY A 79 36.05 -13.65 -16.98
C GLY A 79 35.63 -12.18 -16.75
N GLN A 80 34.31 -11.89 -16.70
CA GLN A 80 33.76 -10.73 -15.94
C GLN A 80 32.26 -10.89 -15.63
N PRO A 81 31.77 -10.63 -14.39
CA PRO A 81 30.42 -10.15 -14.17
C PRO A 81 30.40 -8.63 -13.93
N LYS A 82 29.44 -8.00 -14.62
CA LYS A 82 28.85 -6.67 -14.37
C LYS A 82 28.42 -6.57 -12.89
N GLY A 83 28.32 -5.42 -12.26
CA GLY A 83 28.44 -4.05 -12.71
C GLY A 83 28.15 -3.18 -11.48
N ASP A 84 28.93 -2.12 -11.34
CA ASP A 84 28.78 -1.07 -10.35
C ASP A 84 27.35 -0.51 -10.29
N SER A 85 26.82 -0.44 -9.07
CA SER A 85 26.12 0.76 -8.61
C SER A 85 26.68 1.10 -7.23
N LYS A 86 27.59 2.05 -7.24
CA LYS A 86 28.30 2.59 -6.09
C LYS A 86 27.41 3.62 -5.39
N LEU A 87 27.08 3.31 -4.14
CA LEU A 87 27.09 4.15 -2.93
C LEU A 87 26.35 5.49 -2.91
N ILE A 88 25.53 5.67 -1.86
CA ILE A 88 25.46 6.76 -0.85
C ILE A 88 24.26 6.36 0.05
N GLU A 89 24.48 5.82 1.25
CA GLU A 89 24.66 6.54 2.53
C GLU A 89 23.54 7.55 2.82
N GLU A 90 22.77 7.27 3.88
CA GLU A 90 22.23 8.21 4.90
C GLU A 90 21.08 7.46 5.62
N SER A 91 21.25 7.03 6.87
CA SER A 91 21.24 7.85 8.09
C SER A 91 19.88 8.52 8.34
N TYR A 92 19.18 7.99 9.36
CA TYR A 92 18.21 8.64 10.25
C TYR A 92 17.25 9.70 9.69
N ASN A 93 15.96 9.33 9.59
CA ASN A 93 14.77 10.09 10.02
C ASN A 93 13.73 9.01 10.41
N ASP A 94 13.37 8.84 11.68
CA ASP A 94 12.39 9.62 12.45
C ASP A 94 10.98 9.56 11.82
N ASP A 95 10.06 9.02 12.60
CA ASP A 95 8.58 9.03 12.59
C ASP A 95 7.75 9.36 11.33
N GLU A 96 6.60 8.66 11.24
CA GLU A 96 5.44 8.89 10.33
C GLU A 96 5.75 8.56 8.85
N ASP A 97 5.18 7.52 8.23
CA ASP A 97 3.91 7.63 7.51
C ASP A 97 3.56 6.27 6.88
N GLU A 98 2.63 5.55 7.49
CA GLU A 98 1.83 4.53 6.79
C GLU A 98 0.42 5.08 6.52
N HIS A 99 0.33 6.39 6.24
CA HIS A 99 -0.83 6.99 5.61
C HIS A 99 -0.62 6.89 4.11
N GLY A 100 -1.31 5.98 3.44
CA GLY A 100 -1.27 5.88 1.99
C GLY A 100 -1.43 7.26 1.37
N ASP A 101 -0.41 7.70 0.61
CA ASP A 101 -0.33 9.04 0.03
C ASP A 101 -1.66 9.39 -0.63
N THR A 102 -2.42 10.33 -0.05
CA THR A 102 -3.67 10.77 -0.65
C THR A 102 -3.33 11.57 -1.90
N LEU A 103 -3.47 10.93 -3.07
CA LEU A 103 -3.13 11.52 -4.36
C LEU A 103 -4.31 12.30 -4.96
N CYS A 104 -4.01 13.44 -5.56
CA CYS A 104 -4.97 14.22 -6.31
C CYS A 104 -5.44 13.46 -7.56
N GLY A 105 -6.74 13.22 -7.67
CA GLY A 105 -7.35 12.50 -8.81
C GLY A 105 -7.27 13.22 -10.16
N SER A 106 -6.69 14.43 -10.24
CA SER A 106 -6.46 15.18 -11.48
C SER A 106 -4.98 15.24 -11.88
N CYS A 107 -4.08 15.60 -10.97
CA CYS A 107 -2.65 15.79 -11.28
C CYS A 107 -1.74 14.70 -10.71
N GLY A 108 -2.24 13.80 -9.86
CA GLY A 108 -1.45 12.77 -9.20
C GLY A 108 -0.49 13.28 -8.12
N GLY A 109 -0.50 14.58 -7.79
CA GLY A 109 0.29 15.14 -6.71
C GLY A 109 -0.17 14.66 -5.34
N SER A 110 0.75 14.53 -4.40
CA SER A 110 0.52 14.11 -3.01
C SER A 110 -0.16 15.19 -2.18
N TYR A 111 -0.73 14.76 -1.04
CA TYR A 111 -1.34 15.65 -0.06
C TYR A 111 -0.33 16.64 0.54
N ASN A 112 -0.77 17.89 0.69
CA ASN A 112 -0.05 18.95 1.39
C ASN A 112 -1.09 19.76 2.20
N SER A 113 -0.82 19.96 3.50
CA SER A 113 -1.69 20.69 4.43
C SER A 113 -1.88 22.17 4.05
N ASP A 114 -0.94 22.76 3.33
CA ASP A 114 -0.99 24.17 2.93
C ASP A 114 -1.89 24.41 1.70
N GLU A 115 -2.31 23.35 1.02
CA GLU A 115 -3.17 23.44 -0.15
C GLU A 115 -4.64 23.15 0.19
N PHE A 116 -5.55 23.80 -0.53
CA PHE A 116 -6.98 23.50 -0.41
C PHE A 116 -7.34 22.24 -1.20
N TRP A 117 -8.05 21.31 -0.55
CA TRP A 117 -8.53 20.06 -1.14
C TRP A 117 -10.05 19.90 -1.02
N ILE A 118 -10.65 19.21 -1.98
CA ILE A 118 -12.08 18.90 -2.01
C ILE A 118 -12.32 17.45 -2.48
N GLY A 119 -13.23 16.75 -1.80
CA GLY A 119 -13.61 15.36 -2.09
C GLY A 119 -14.89 15.29 -2.92
N CYS A 120 -14.92 14.43 -3.95
CA CYS A 120 -16.08 14.23 -4.82
C CYS A 120 -17.10 13.24 -4.23
N ASP A 121 -18.37 13.65 -4.11
CA ASP A 121 -19.44 12.80 -3.55
C ASP A 121 -19.87 11.62 -4.45
N ILE A 122 -19.31 11.52 -5.67
CA ILE A 122 -19.68 10.47 -6.63
C ILE A 122 -18.62 9.38 -6.75
N CYS A 123 -17.33 9.76 -6.72
CA CYS A 123 -16.23 8.82 -6.88
C CYS A 123 -15.30 8.77 -5.67
N GLU A 124 -15.59 9.55 -4.64
CA GLU A 124 -14.87 9.59 -3.36
C GLU A 124 -13.37 9.93 -3.48
N ARG A 125 -12.94 10.40 -4.66
CA ARG A 125 -11.56 10.86 -4.89
C ARG A 125 -11.38 12.30 -4.41
N TRP A 126 -10.16 12.58 -3.99
CA TRP A 126 -9.70 13.88 -3.52
C TRP A 126 -8.99 14.68 -4.60
N TYR A 127 -9.14 16.00 -4.56
CA TYR A 127 -8.59 16.91 -5.56
C TYR A 127 -8.08 18.20 -4.93
N HIS A 128 -6.93 18.70 -5.39
CA HIS A 128 -6.58 20.10 -5.14
C HIS A 128 -7.66 21.01 -5.73
N GLY A 129 -8.10 22.02 -4.98
CA GLY A 129 -9.09 22.99 -5.47
C GLY A 129 -8.63 23.68 -6.75
N LYS A 130 -7.34 23.99 -6.89
CA LYS A 130 -6.75 24.53 -8.13
C LYS A 130 -6.91 23.59 -9.33
N CYS A 131 -6.76 22.28 -9.13
CA CYS A 131 -6.87 21.27 -10.19
C CYS A 131 -8.31 21.09 -10.69
N VAL A 132 -9.31 21.47 -9.90
CA VAL A 132 -10.74 21.39 -10.25
C VAL A 132 -11.45 22.74 -10.29
N LYS A 133 -10.69 23.84 -10.22
CA LYS A 133 -11.18 25.23 -10.28
C LYS A 133 -12.25 25.55 -9.23
N ILE A 134 -12.04 25.08 -8.01
CA ILE A 134 -12.87 25.40 -6.84
C ILE A 134 -12.00 26.11 -5.80
N THR A 135 -12.48 27.25 -5.31
CA THR A 135 -11.88 28.00 -4.20
C THR A 135 -12.50 27.56 -2.87
N PRO A 136 -11.81 27.74 -1.73
CA PRO A 136 -12.38 27.44 -0.41
C PRO A 136 -13.74 28.11 -0.18
N ALA A 137 -13.86 29.41 -0.47
CA ALA A 137 -15.12 30.15 -0.35
C ALA A 137 -16.25 29.58 -1.23
N LYS A 138 -15.91 29.04 -2.42
CA LYS A 138 -16.92 28.38 -3.27
C LYS A 138 -17.33 27.03 -2.69
N ALA A 139 -16.41 26.29 -2.08
CA ALA A 139 -16.68 24.99 -1.49
C ALA A 139 -17.64 25.07 -0.29
N GLU A 140 -17.54 26.12 0.53
CA GLU A 140 -18.47 26.37 1.64
C GLU A 140 -19.95 26.46 1.21
N MET A 141 -20.20 26.89 -0.03
CA MET A 141 -21.55 27.01 -0.59
C MET A 141 -22.02 25.75 -1.32
N ILE A 142 -21.16 24.74 -1.50
CA ILE A 142 -21.49 23.51 -2.23
C ILE A 142 -21.99 22.45 -1.25
N LYS A 143 -23.27 22.09 -1.35
CA LYS A 143 -23.85 20.99 -0.57
C LYS A 143 -23.41 19.60 -1.05
N GLN A 144 -23.21 19.45 -2.36
CA GLN A 144 -22.74 18.21 -2.97
C GLN A 144 -21.79 18.56 -4.12
N TYR A 145 -20.52 18.21 -3.98
CA TYR A 145 -19.49 18.43 -4.95
C TYR A 145 -19.32 17.23 -5.90
N LYS A 146 -19.35 17.52 -7.19
CA LYS A 146 -19.11 16.56 -8.26
C LYS A 146 -17.87 16.97 -9.05
N CYS A 147 -16.85 16.11 -9.07
CA CYS A 147 -15.63 16.38 -9.83
C CYS A 147 -15.90 16.46 -11.35
N PRO A 148 -15.01 17.11 -12.13
CA PRO A 148 -15.20 17.27 -13.58
C PRO A 148 -15.47 15.94 -14.31
N SER A 149 -14.74 14.88 -13.95
CA SER A 149 -14.90 13.55 -14.53
C SER A 149 -16.25 12.92 -14.23
N CYS A 150 -16.83 13.19 -13.06
CA CYS A 150 -18.17 12.71 -12.73
C CYS A 150 -19.22 13.61 -13.39
N SER A 151 -19.00 14.93 -13.46
CA SER A 151 -19.93 15.89 -14.05
C SER A 151 -20.28 15.56 -15.50
N THR A 152 -19.26 15.23 -16.31
CA THR A 152 -19.41 14.89 -17.73
C THR A 152 -20.00 13.50 -18.00
N LYS A 153 -20.00 12.59 -17.03
CA LYS A 153 -20.54 11.21 -17.17
C LYS A 153 -22.08 11.13 -17.18
N LYS A 154 -22.81 12.24 -17.13
CA LYS A 154 -24.26 12.24 -17.37
C LYS A 154 -24.53 12.09 -18.88
N GLY A 155 -24.68 10.86 -19.33
CA GLY A 155 -25.31 10.54 -20.62
C GLY A 155 -24.48 9.66 -21.55
N ARG A 156 -24.45 8.36 -21.28
CA ARG A 156 -24.56 7.37 -22.36
C ARG A 156 -25.75 6.50 -21.97
N GLN A 157 -26.80 6.60 -22.78
CA GLN A 157 -27.99 5.75 -22.75
C GLN A 157 -27.60 4.28 -22.79
#